data_AF-A0A0A6P606-F1
#
_entry.id   AF-A0A0A6P606-F1
#
_cell.length_a   1.000
_cell.length_b   1.000
_cell.length_c   1.000
_cell.angle_alpha   90.00
_cell.angle_beta   90.00
_cell.angle_gamma   90.00
#
_symmetry.space_group_name_H-M   'P 1'
#
loop_
_entity.id
_entity.type
_entity.pdbx_description
1 polymer ?
#
loop_
_entity_poly.entity_id
_entity_poly.type
_entity_poly.pdbx_seq_one_letter_code
_entity_poly.pdbx_strand_id
1 'polypeptide(L)'
;MDDPECSPESNKRQGCKVQLGCNTTYELRSGPIDVCRQMVFEGCGGAGWGASTIIKTVAGIDAFRLHTNCLSSDGGAAWTVIRDLAILGTSINKIDQEHPTYGLHAEARFKAENLWISGFTQGIRISADVNRTPATNANNFAIDYVRIDANAHAGLYVDGGDTNAGYGIGVDSSSNCQRAEGHQCANIYDSSFLGNTWVAAHTATAKNGETGKAFPGYIFEGLSARSMCVNCYAEMDQEPSQVDQNSMVIGGLLMSEGAGYIQQGPLVNRLAAINDSDPNNKVKICLGNCGSPGAFYELQAYAGVPVWPLRAKYDSATHSYLYDIANLDAAVSLRIKALSDDSPGWAPSTPIGSVKLKVISKGE
;
A
#
# COMPACT_ATOMS: atom_id res chain seq x y z
N MET A 1 1.31 26.46 26.96
CA MET A 1 2.57 25.85 26.47
C MET A 1 3.60 26.32 27.48
N ASP A 2 3.90 25.49 28.46
CA ASP A 2 4.37 25.98 29.77
C ASP A 2 5.88 25.78 29.98
N ASP A 3 6.59 25.33 28.96
CA ASP A 3 8.05 25.27 28.96
C ASP A 3 8.62 26.33 27.98
N PRO A 4 9.11 27.48 28.49
CA PRO A 4 9.71 28.51 27.66
C PRO A 4 11.01 28.05 26.97
N GLU A 5 11.64 26.95 27.40
CA GLU A 5 12.78 26.37 26.70
C GLU A 5 12.37 25.53 25.47
N CYS A 6 11.12 25.07 25.42
CA CYS A 6 10.57 24.28 24.32
C CYS A 6 9.63 25.07 23.40
N SER A 7 9.86 26.38 23.26
CA SER A 7 9.19 27.13 22.20
C SER A 7 9.69 26.62 20.83
N PRO A 8 8.82 26.53 19.81
CA PRO A 8 9.22 26.17 18.44
C PRO A 8 10.38 27.04 17.92
N GLU A 9 10.51 28.27 18.43
CA GLU A 9 11.51 29.26 18.04
C GLU A 9 12.86 29.16 18.80
N SER A 10 12.96 28.38 19.88
CA SER A 10 14.20 28.33 20.69
C SER A 10 15.31 27.55 19.97
N ASN A 11 16.48 28.13 19.74
CA ASN A 11 17.53 27.54 18.87
C ASN A 11 18.36 26.40 19.50
N LYS A 12 17.81 25.64 20.46
CA LYS A 12 18.53 24.55 21.17
C LYS A 12 18.27 23.19 20.51
N ARG A 13 19.36 22.46 20.23
CA ARG A 13 19.47 21.17 19.50
C ARG A 13 18.80 19.94 20.17
N GLN A 14 18.06 20.10 21.26
CA GLN A 14 17.49 18.98 22.00
C GLN A 14 16.01 18.81 21.66
N GLY A 15 15.62 17.56 21.41
CA GLY A 15 14.24 17.24 21.07
C GLY A 15 13.30 17.59 22.22
N CYS A 16 12.25 18.34 21.90
CA CYS A 16 11.27 18.83 22.88
C CYS A 16 9.99 18.01 22.80
N LYS A 17 9.37 17.77 23.97
CA LYS A 17 8.01 17.25 24.06
C LYS A 17 7.05 18.41 24.33
N VAL A 18 6.10 18.61 23.42
CA VAL A 18 4.97 19.53 23.57
C VAL A 18 3.75 18.71 23.98
N GLN A 19 3.40 18.81 25.26
CA GLN A 19 2.15 18.26 25.77
C GLN A 19 1.02 19.24 25.52
N LEU A 20 -0.01 18.80 24.80
CA LEU A 20 -1.23 19.55 24.55
C LEU A 20 -2.28 19.18 25.59
N GLY A 21 -3.14 20.14 25.92
CA GLY A 21 -4.21 19.99 26.88
C GLY A 21 -5.30 19.04 26.40
N CYS A 22 -5.90 18.32 27.35
CA CYS A 22 -7.09 17.52 27.10
C CYS A 22 -8.32 18.42 26.98
N ASN A 23 -9.35 17.98 26.25
CA ASN A 23 -10.58 18.73 25.99
C ASN A 23 -10.32 20.16 25.47
N THR A 24 -9.24 20.32 24.71
CA THR A 24 -8.74 21.62 24.28
C THR A 24 -8.70 21.67 22.76
N THR A 25 -9.20 22.77 22.20
CA THR A 25 -9.06 23.10 20.78
C THR A 25 -8.05 24.23 20.63
N TYR A 26 -7.01 23.97 19.85
CA TYR A 26 -6.04 24.96 19.39
C TYR A 26 -6.42 25.39 17.97
N GLU A 27 -6.34 26.67 17.65
CA GLU A 27 -6.64 27.18 16.31
C GLU A 27 -5.41 27.88 15.73
N LEU A 28 -4.94 27.39 14.58
CA LEU A 28 -3.83 27.93 13.82
C LEU A 28 -4.36 29.00 12.86
N ARG A 29 -4.06 30.27 13.17
CA ARG A 29 -4.57 31.44 12.43
C ARG A 29 -3.52 32.15 11.58
N SER A 30 -2.24 32.05 11.97
CA SER A 30 -1.14 32.81 11.36
C SER A 30 -0.25 31.97 10.44
N GLY A 31 -0.30 30.65 10.55
CA GLY A 31 0.53 29.74 9.76
C GLY A 31 0.55 28.33 10.34
N PRO A 32 1.25 27.41 9.66
CA PRO A 32 1.45 26.06 10.14
C PRO A 32 2.36 26.01 11.38
N ILE A 33 2.36 24.87 12.05
CA ILE A 33 3.42 24.51 12.98
C ILE A 33 4.59 24.00 12.13
N ASP A 34 5.56 24.88 11.87
CA ASP A 34 6.82 24.53 11.23
C ASP A 34 7.74 23.81 12.23
N VAL A 35 8.07 22.55 11.92
CA VAL A 35 8.95 21.71 12.72
C VAL A 35 10.28 21.60 12.00
N CYS A 36 11.34 22.05 12.67
CA CYS A 36 12.70 22.14 12.12
C CYS A 36 13.71 21.23 12.84
N ARG A 37 13.22 20.41 13.76
CA ARG A 37 14.03 19.55 14.63
C ARG A 37 13.16 18.42 15.13
N GLN A 38 13.78 17.37 15.64
CA GLN A 38 13.05 16.28 16.29
C GLN A 38 12.17 16.82 17.43
N MET A 39 10.86 16.60 17.36
CA MET A 39 9.92 16.98 18.42
C MET A 39 8.92 15.86 18.71
N VAL A 40 8.26 15.92 19.86
CA VAL A 40 7.09 15.09 20.18
C VAL A 40 5.92 16.00 20.45
N PHE A 41 4.86 15.90 19.67
CA PHE A 41 3.57 16.57 19.92
C PHE A 41 2.58 15.51 20.40
N GLU A 42 2.03 15.69 21.59
CA GLU A 42 1.18 14.69 22.24
C GLU A 42 -0.09 15.33 22.81
N GLY A 43 -1.25 14.84 22.37
CA GLY A 43 -2.56 15.18 22.93
C GLY A 43 -3.02 14.22 24.03
N CYS A 44 -4.33 14.18 24.29
CA CYS A 44 -4.97 13.36 25.31
C CYS A 44 -5.99 12.36 24.76
N GLY A 45 -5.61 11.63 23.73
CA GLY A 45 -6.45 10.64 23.07
C GLY A 45 -6.85 11.09 21.68
N GLY A 46 -6.54 10.23 20.71
CA GLY A 46 -6.83 10.44 19.30
C GLY A 46 -7.38 9.20 18.60
N ALA A 47 -7.43 9.30 17.27
CA ALA A 47 -8.21 8.55 16.29
C ALA A 47 -9.74 8.64 16.45
N GLY A 48 -10.40 9.20 15.43
CA GLY A 48 -11.85 9.29 15.32
C GLY A 48 -12.52 10.45 16.06
N TRP A 49 -13.86 10.41 16.06
CA TRP A 49 -14.73 11.53 16.47
C TRP A 49 -14.66 11.90 17.96
N GLY A 50 -14.01 11.07 18.79
CA GLY A 50 -13.86 11.28 20.23
C GLY A 50 -12.55 11.98 20.64
N ALA A 51 -11.79 12.54 19.70
CA ALA A 51 -10.50 13.16 19.99
C ALA A 51 -10.64 14.30 21.03
N SER A 52 -9.89 14.19 22.12
CA SER A 52 -9.95 15.16 23.23
C SER A 52 -9.05 16.38 22.99
N THR A 53 -8.00 16.22 22.18
CA THR A 53 -7.13 17.32 21.77
C THR A 53 -7.33 17.57 20.28
N ILE A 54 -7.65 18.82 19.91
CA ILE A 54 -7.94 19.19 18.53
C ILE A 54 -7.04 20.35 18.13
N ILE A 55 -6.37 20.23 16.99
CA ILE A 55 -5.72 21.33 16.28
C ILE A 55 -6.58 21.64 15.06
N LYS A 56 -7.10 22.87 14.97
CA LYS A 56 -7.86 23.37 13.83
C LYS A 56 -7.03 24.35 13.01
N THR A 57 -7.12 24.32 11.70
CA THR A 57 -6.57 25.37 10.83
C THR A 57 -7.69 26.26 10.30
N VAL A 58 -7.36 27.52 10.00
CA VAL A 58 -8.19 28.34 9.11
C VAL A 58 -7.89 28.01 7.64
N ALA A 59 -8.71 28.50 6.71
CA ALA A 59 -8.57 28.17 5.30
C ALA A 59 -7.20 28.61 4.74
N GLY A 60 -6.61 27.76 3.89
CA GLY A 60 -5.32 28.03 3.26
C GLY A 60 -4.09 27.75 4.15
N ILE A 61 -4.26 27.10 5.31
CA ILE A 61 -3.17 26.82 6.24
C ILE A 61 -3.01 25.31 6.46
N ASP A 62 -1.78 24.82 6.25
CA ASP A 62 -1.36 23.48 6.69
C ASP A 62 -1.33 23.41 8.21
N ALA A 63 -1.56 22.25 8.81
CA ALA A 63 -1.41 22.14 10.26
C ALA A 63 0.06 21.93 10.67
N PHE A 64 0.75 20.95 10.09
CA PHE A 64 2.16 20.66 10.38
C PHE A 64 3.01 20.61 9.11
N ARG A 65 4.21 21.18 9.19
CA ARG A 65 5.26 21.04 8.16
C ARG A 65 6.53 20.51 8.80
N LEU A 66 6.97 19.32 8.37
CA LEU A 66 8.18 18.67 8.86
C LEU A 66 9.29 18.82 7.82
N HIS A 67 10.23 19.72 8.10
CA HIS A 67 11.31 20.07 7.17
C HIS A 67 12.53 19.16 7.35
N THR A 68 13.15 18.70 6.25
CA THR A 68 14.45 18.00 6.37
C THR A 68 15.55 18.94 6.83
N ASN A 69 15.54 20.18 6.33
CA ASN A 69 16.53 21.20 6.66
C ASN A 69 15.80 22.53 6.86
N CYS A 70 16.08 23.23 7.95
CA CYS A 70 15.67 24.62 8.10
C CYS A 70 16.84 25.56 7.85
N LEU A 71 16.55 26.73 7.30
CA LEU A 71 17.54 27.72 6.82
C LEU A 71 18.54 28.21 7.88
N SER A 72 18.32 27.91 9.17
CA SER A 72 19.05 28.50 10.30
C SER A 72 19.86 27.51 11.16
N SER A 73 19.83 26.18 10.95
CA SER A 73 20.60 25.26 11.80
C SER A 73 20.79 23.86 11.19
N ASP A 74 21.83 23.14 11.64
CA ASP A 74 22.18 21.73 11.35
C ASP A 74 21.11 20.71 11.84
N GLY A 75 19.82 21.05 11.79
CA GLY A 75 18.71 20.27 12.34
C GLY A 75 17.59 20.06 11.33
N GLY A 76 17.01 18.87 11.36
CA GLY A 76 15.83 18.50 10.59
C GLY A 76 14.76 17.90 11.48
N ALA A 77 13.51 17.92 11.02
CA ALA A 77 12.36 17.33 11.70
C ALA A 77 12.37 15.80 11.76
N ALA A 78 13.46 15.16 11.30
CA ALA A 78 13.62 13.72 11.33
C ALA A 78 13.34 13.17 12.74
N TRP A 79 12.58 12.07 12.80
CA TRP A 79 12.16 11.40 14.03
C TRP A 79 11.15 12.18 14.88
N THR A 80 10.50 13.20 14.31
CA THR A 80 9.36 13.84 14.97
C THR A 80 8.22 12.85 15.17
N VAL A 81 7.57 12.91 16.33
CA VAL A 81 6.40 12.12 16.66
C VAL A 81 5.21 13.06 16.85
N ILE A 82 4.09 12.78 16.20
CA ILE A 82 2.81 13.47 16.42
C ILE A 82 1.78 12.42 16.80
N ARG A 83 1.15 12.56 17.98
CA ARG A 83 0.23 11.54 18.48
C ARG A 83 -0.94 12.03 19.33
N ASP A 84 -1.96 11.18 19.39
CA ASP A 84 -3.08 11.27 20.33
C ASP A 84 -3.90 12.56 20.21
N LEU A 85 -4.15 13.02 18.99
CA LEU A 85 -4.89 14.26 18.71
C LEU A 85 -5.62 14.21 17.36
N ALA A 86 -6.58 15.13 17.17
CA ALA A 86 -7.18 15.41 15.87
C ALA A 86 -6.57 16.66 15.22
N ILE A 87 -6.43 16.62 13.89
CA ILE A 87 -5.97 17.70 13.03
C ILE A 87 -7.08 17.97 12.02
N LEU A 88 -7.74 19.12 12.13
CA LEU A 88 -8.93 19.43 11.34
C LEU A 88 -8.72 20.71 10.53
N GLY A 89 -8.82 20.59 9.22
CA GLY A 89 -8.82 21.72 8.30
C GLY A 89 -10.18 22.41 8.24
N THR A 90 -10.23 23.57 7.60
CA THR A 90 -11.52 24.16 7.23
C THR A 90 -12.18 23.38 6.11
N SER A 91 -13.50 23.18 6.21
CA SER A 91 -14.37 22.54 5.21
C SER A 91 -13.82 22.58 3.78
N ILE A 92 -13.81 21.39 3.16
CA ILE A 92 -13.41 21.15 1.76
C ILE A 92 -14.00 22.13 0.75
N ASN A 93 -15.15 22.73 1.07
CA ASN A 93 -15.84 23.70 0.22
C ASN A 93 -15.03 24.98 -0.04
N LYS A 94 -14.01 25.24 0.78
CA LYS A 94 -13.13 26.41 0.71
C LYS A 94 -11.70 26.08 0.30
N ILE A 95 -11.42 24.84 -0.11
CA ILE A 95 -10.09 24.48 -0.58
C ILE A 95 -9.90 25.08 -1.97
N ASP A 96 -8.96 26.00 -2.04
CA ASP A 96 -8.38 26.49 -3.28
C ASP A 96 -7.47 25.41 -3.85
N GLN A 97 -7.75 24.93 -5.07
CA GLN A 97 -6.89 23.95 -5.72
C GLN A 97 -5.54 24.54 -6.13
N GLU A 98 -5.43 25.86 -6.28
CA GLU A 98 -4.16 26.54 -6.57
C GLU A 98 -3.24 26.57 -5.34
N HIS A 99 -3.81 26.43 -4.14
CA HIS A 99 -3.09 26.51 -2.88
C HIS A 99 -3.40 25.29 -2.01
N PRO A 100 -2.81 24.12 -2.34
CA PRO A 100 -3.07 22.89 -1.62
C PRO A 100 -2.69 23.03 -0.14
N THR A 101 -3.54 22.49 0.73
CA THR A 101 -3.35 22.45 2.18
C THR A 101 -3.21 21.04 2.69
N TYR A 102 -2.44 20.87 3.76
CA TYR A 102 -2.09 19.55 4.30
C TYR A 102 -2.31 19.48 5.80
N GLY A 103 -2.90 18.39 6.28
CA GLY A 103 -2.95 18.12 7.72
C GLY A 103 -1.53 17.86 8.26
N LEU A 104 -0.76 17.08 7.52
CA LEU A 104 0.66 16.86 7.78
C LEU A 104 1.42 16.85 6.45
N HIS A 105 2.30 17.83 6.24
CA HIS A 105 3.25 17.83 5.14
C HIS A 105 4.63 17.44 5.66
N ALA A 106 5.13 16.27 5.26
CA ALA A 106 6.39 15.72 5.70
C ALA A 106 7.39 15.61 4.55
N GLU A 107 8.49 16.35 4.69
CA GLU A 107 9.68 16.22 3.84
C GLU A 107 10.81 15.50 4.57
N ALA A 108 10.64 15.22 5.87
CA ALA A 108 11.56 14.51 6.74
C ALA A 108 10.92 13.23 7.31
N ARG A 109 11.75 12.33 7.84
CA ARG A 109 11.30 11.11 8.53
C ARG A 109 10.47 11.46 9.76
N PHE A 110 9.38 10.72 10.02
CA PHE A 110 8.52 11.00 11.17
C PHE A 110 7.75 9.75 11.62
N LYS A 111 7.07 9.87 12.77
CA LYS A 111 6.05 8.95 13.23
C LYS A 111 4.73 9.70 13.47
N ALA A 112 3.65 9.24 12.86
CA ALA A 112 2.28 9.63 13.20
C ALA A 112 1.60 8.46 13.93
N GLU A 113 0.95 8.71 15.07
CA GLU A 113 0.32 7.64 15.85
C GLU A 113 -1.01 8.10 16.43
N ASN A 114 -2.07 7.30 16.26
CA ASN A 114 -3.37 7.57 16.87
C ASN A 114 -3.92 8.98 16.53
N LEU A 115 -3.91 9.33 15.24
CA LEU A 115 -4.36 10.63 14.74
C LEU A 115 -5.71 10.53 14.04
N TRP A 116 -6.47 11.63 14.06
CA TRP A 116 -7.58 11.86 13.13
C TRP A 116 -7.31 13.10 12.29
N ILE A 117 -7.22 12.96 10.98
CA ILE A 117 -6.90 14.07 10.07
C ILE A 117 -8.02 14.25 9.07
N SER A 118 -8.56 15.47 8.95
CA SER A 118 -9.74 15.72 8.11
C SER A 118 -9.81 17.12 7.54
N GLY A 119 -10.41 17.27 6.36
CA GLY A 119 -10.76 18.57 5.79
C GLY A 119 -9.61 19.35 5.14
N PHE A 120 -8.60 18.67 4.58
CA PHE A 120 -7.48 19.27 3.88
C PHE A 120 -7.51 18.95 2.38
N THR A 121 -6.59 19.53 1.60
CA THR A 121 -6.36 19.05 0.22
C THR A 121 -5.88 17.61 0.31
N GLN A 122 -4.83 17.34 1.09
CA GLN A 122 -4.45 15.98 1.45
C GLN A 122 -4.32 15.87 2.97
N GLY A 123 -4.74 14.74 3.53
CA GLY A 123 -4.61 14.54 4.98
C GLY A 123 -3.14 14.49 5.38
N ILE A 124 -2.40 13.55 4.81
CA ILE A 124 -0.94 13.42 4.97
C ILE A 124 -0.28 13.45 3.58
N ARG A 125 0.65 14.38 3.38
CA ARG A 125 1.53 14.47 2.21
C ARG A 125 2.95 14.14 2.65
N ILE A 126 3.54 13.10 2.08
CA ILE A 126 4.95 12.75 2.25
C ILE A 126 5.64 13.00 0.93
N SER A 127 6.55 13.96 0.88
CA SER A 127 7.25 14.28 -0.35
C SER A 127 8.70 14.68 -0.15
N ALA A 128 9.59 13.87 -0.71
CA ALA A 128 11.02 14.05 -0.57
C ALA A 128 11.80 13.53 -1.78
N ASP A 129 12.84 14.28 -2.13
CA ASP A 129 13.80 13.99 -3.19
C ASP A 129 15.13 14.65 -2.84
N VAL A 130 16.24 13.91 -2.91
CA VAL A 130 17.59 14.45 -2.68
C VAL A 130 18.10 15.29 -3.85
N ASN A 131 17.48 15.18 -5.03
CA ASN A 131 17.86 15.93 -6.23
C ASN A 131 17.16 17.30 -6.32
N ARG A 132 16.16 17.57 -5.47
CA ARG A 132 15.53 18.91 -5.40
C ARG A 132 16.37 19.86 -4.54
N THR A 133 16.14 21.16 -4.67
CA THR A 133 16.80 22.19 -3.84
C THR A 133 15.76 22.89 -2.97
N PRO A 134 15.88 22.85 -1.63
CA PRO A 134 16.85 22.06 -0.85
C PRO A 134 16.58 20.55 -0.95
N ALA A 135 17.63 19.74 -0.77
CA ALA A 135 17.52 18.28 -0.74
C ALA A 135 16.70 17.84 0.48
N THR A 136 15.90 16.80 0.32
CA THR A 136 14.96 16.29 1.34
C THR A 136 14.97 14.77 1.43
N ASN A 137 14.60 14.21 2.58
CA ASN A 137 14.61 12.76 2.79
C ASN A 137 13.59 12.33 3.85
N ALA A 138 12.51 11.69 3.40
CA ALA A 138 11.44 11.17 4.24
C ALA A 138 11.47 9.63 4.36
N ASN A 139 12.55 8.96 3.95
CA ASN A 139 12.67 7.50 4.05
C ASN A 139 12.43 7.02 5.50
N ASN A 140 11.89 5.82 5.70
CA ASN A 140 11.66 5.22 7.02
C ASN A 140 10.62 5.98 7.90
N PHE A 141 9.60 6.60 7.29
CA PHE A 141 8.47 7.13 8.05
C PHE A 141 7.59 6.00 8.64
N ALA A 142 6.80 6.32 9.66
CA ALA A 142 5.87 5.37 10.30
C ALA A 142 4.49 6.02 10.55
N ILE A 143 3.41 5.29 10.26
CA ILE A 143 2.03 5.75 10.48
C ILE A 143 1.22 4.64 11.16
N ASP A 144 0.85 4.83 12.43
CA ASP A 144 0.19 3.81 13.24
C ASP A 144 -1.21 4.25 13.66
N TYR A 145 -2.24 3.47 13.31
CA TYR A 145 -3.62 3.66 13.76
C TYR A 145 -4.16 5.07 13.50
N VAL A 146 -3.98 5.56 12.27
CA VAL A 146 -4.40 6.90 11.87
C VAL A 146 -5.66 6.83 11.02
N ARG A 147 -6.65 7.66 11.36
CA ARG A 147 -7.83 7.90 10.52
C ARG A 147 -7.66 9.17 9.70
N ILE A 148 -7.92 9.09 8.39
CA ILE A 148 -7.79 10.19 7.45
C ILE A 148 -9.06 10.27 6.60
N ASP A 149 -9.85 11.32 6.74
CA ASP A 149 -11.12 11.41 6.00
C ASP A 149 -11.48 12.80 5.49
N ALA A 150 -12.47 12.85 4.59
CA ALA A 150 -13.04 14.08 4.05
C ALA A 150 -12.00 15.07 3.51
N ASN A 151 -10.96 14.58 2.82
CA ASN A 151 -9.99 15.43 2.13
C ASN A 151 -10.41 15.64 0.65
N ALA A 152 -10.10 16.81 0.11
CA ALA A 152 -10.44 17.17 -1.27
C ALA A 152 -9.73 16.30 -2.31
N HIS A 153 -8.52 15.86 -2.00
CA HIS A 153 -7.72 14.97 -2.82
C HIS A 153 -7.45 13.67 -2.03
N ALA A 154 -6.23 13.15 -1.98
CA ALA A 154 -5.96 11.90 -1.27
C ALA A 154 -6.00 12.04 0.26
N GLY A 155 -6.30 10.93 0.96
CA GLY A 155 -6.10 10.88 2.41
C GLY A 155 -4.61 10.84 2.74
N LEU A 156 -3.91 9.83 2.21
CA LEU A 156 -2.46 9.70 2.31
C LEU A 156 -1.84 9.74 0.91
N TYR A 157 -0.87 10.61 0.70
CA TYR A 157 -0.17 10.77 -0.57
C TYR A 157 1.34 10.74 -0.35
N VAL A 158 2.00 9.73 -0.90
CA VAL A 158 3.46 9.52 -0.81
C VAL A 158 4.05 9.63 -2.20
N ASP A 159 5.04 10.52 -2.37
CA ASP A 159 5.62 10.81 -3.68
C ASP A 159 7.04 11.37 -3.63
N GLY A 160 7.92 10.84 -4.46
CA GLY A 160 9.29 11.31 -4.64
C GLY A 160 10.35 10.23 -4.41
N GLY A 161 11.55 10.48 -4.93
CA GLY A 161 12.67 9.55 -4.94
C GLY A 161 13.17 9.11 -3.56
N ASP A 162 12.89 9.89 -2.51
CA ASP A 162 13.38 9.68 -1.13
C ASP A 162 12.25 9.59 -0.09
N THR A 163 11.15 8.93 -0.48
CA THR A 163 9.97 8.65 0.35
C THR A 163 9.73 7.15 0.56
N ASN A 164 10.80 6.39 0.76
CA ASN A 164 10.81 4.93 0.68
C ASN A 164 10.97 4.23 2.04
N ALA A 165 10.73 2.92 2.06
CA ALA A 165 10.93 2.05 3.23
C ALA A 165 10.19 2.55 4.49
N GLY A 166 9.16 3.36 4.30
CA GLY A 166 8.20 3.70 5.33
C GLY A 166 7.12 2.63 5.45
N TYR A 167 6.28 2.79 6.46
CA TYR A 167 5.13 1.92 6.65
C TYR A 167 3.91 2.63 7.24
N GLY A 168 2.75 2.01 7.03
CA GLY A 168 1.51 2.32 7.73
C GLY A 168 0.82 1.07 8.26
N ILE A 169 0.39 1.09 9.52
CA ILE A 169 -0.35 -0.01 10.16
C ILE A 169 -1.71 0.51 10.61
N GLY A 170 -2.79 -0.17 10.21
CA GLY A 170 -4.15 0.20 10.65
C GLY A 170 -4.56 1.60 10.21
N VAL A 171 -4.10 2.05 9.04
CA VAL A 171 -4.50 3.34 8.45
C VAL A 171 -5.92 3.21 7.91
N ASP A 172 -6.85 4.00 8.40
CA ASP A 172 -8.22 4.10 7.89
C ASP A 172 -8.35 5.39 7.06
N SER A 173 -8.29 5.26 5.74
CA SER A 173 -8.36 6.40 4.81
C SER A 173 -9.67 6.35 4.03
N SER A 174 -10.66 7.15 4.42
CA SER A 174 -12.04 7.02 3.93
C SER A 174 -12.66 8.36 3.53
N SER A 175 -13.62 8.37 2.59
CA SER A 175 -14.30 9.60 2.16
C SER A 175 -13.34 10.69 1.66
N ASN A 176 -12.23 10.33 1.00
CA ASN A 176 -11.34 11.28 0.35
C ASN A 176 -11.73 11.44 -1.14
N CYS A 177 -10.90 12.14 -1.91
CA CYS A 177 -11.13 12.49 -3.31
C CYS A 177 -12.35 13.39 -3.55
N GLN A 178 -12.75 14.16 -2.54
CA GLN A 178 -14.00 14.92 -2.55
C GLN A 178 -14.06 15.97 -3.69
N ARG A 179 -12.91 16.43 -4.19
CA ARG A 179 -12.75 17.46 -5.24
C ARG A 179 -11.56 17.18 -6.17
N ALA A 180 -11.39 15.94 -6.62
CA ALA A 180 -10.24 15.53 -7.44
C ALA A 180 -10.42 15.71 -8.96
N GLU A 181 -11.00 16.82 -9.43
CA GLU A 181 -11.19 17.04 -10.87
C GLU A 181 -9.84 17.22 -11.59
N GLY A 182 -9.62 16.50 -12.69
CA GLY A 182 -8.41 16.63 -13.51
C GLY A 182 -7.13 16.00 -12.95
N HIS A 183 -7.17 15.42 -11.74
CA HIS A 183 -6.01 14.82 -11.09
C HIS A 183 -6.28 13.34 -10.75
N GLN A 184 -5.23 12.53 -10.76
CA GLN A 184 -5.29 11.15 -10.28
C GLN A 184 -5.45 11.17 -8.76
N CYS A 185 -6.47 10.49 -8.24
CA CYS A 185 -6.76 10.47 -6.80
C CYS A 185 -7.01 9.06 -6.32
N ALA A 186 -6.68 8.81 -5.05
CA ALA A 186 -7.05 7.63 -4.30
C ALA A 186 -7.12 7.96 -2.80
N ASN A 187 -7.73 7.08 -2.01
CA ASN A 187 -7.64 7.20 -0.55
C ASN A 187 -6.19 7.08 -0.07
N ILE A 188 -5.43 6.13 -0.61
CA ILE A 188 -3.98 5.98 -0.39
C ILE A 188 -3.28 5.95 -1.75
N TYR A 189 -2.40 6.92 -1.96
CA TYR A 189 -1.59 7.04 -3.17
C TYR A 189 -0.11 6.94 -2.78
N ASP A 190 0.64 6.04 -3.41
CA ASP A 190 2.05 5.79 -3.16
C ASP A 190 2.79 5.62 -4.49
N SER A 191 3.51 6.67 -4.88
CA SER A 191 4.41 6.73 -6.04
C SER A 191 5.88 6.74 -5.64
N SER A 192 6.21 6.24 -4.44
CA SER A 192 7.59 6.18 -3.96
C SER A 192 8.48 5.30 -4.85
N PHE A 193 9.76 5.65 -4.98
CA PHE A 193 10.66 4.99 -5.92
C PHE A 193 10.95 3.51 -5.60
N LEU A 194 11.12 3.15 -4.32
CA LEU A 194 11.39 1.77 -3.86
C LEU A 194 10.20 1.13 -3.15
N GLY A 195 9.10 1.86 -2.95
CA GLY A 195 7.89 1.38 -2.28
C GLY A 195 7.89 1.51 -0.75
N ASN A 196 6.69 1.35 -0.19
CA ASN A 196 6.40 1.36 1.25
C ASN A 196 5.54 0.16 1.66
N THR A 197 5.43 -0.12 2.96
CA THR A 197 4.65 -1.25 3.49
C THR A 197 3.37 -0.80 4.19
N TRP A 198 2.23 -1.31 3.75
CA TRP A 198 0.90 -1.03 4.29
C TRP A 198 0.32 -2.30 4.91
N VAL A 199 0.00 -2.28 6.20
CA VAL A 199 -0.50 -3.45 6.93
C VAL A 199 -1.87 -3.14 7.53
N ALA A 200 -2.86 -3.97 7.22
CA ALA A 200 -4.23 -3.80 7.71
C ALA A 200 -4.78 -2.38 7.44
N ALA A 201 -4.36 -1.76 6.34
CA ALA A 201 -4.91 -0.48 5.90
C ALA A 201 -6.34 -0.70 5.39
N HIS A 202 -7.20 0.29 5.60
CA HIS A 202 -8.59 0.31 5.19
C HIS A 202 -8.86 1.54 4.31
N THR A 203 -9.65 1.36 3.25
CA THR A 203 -10.15 2.45 2.41
C THR A 203 -11.62 2.28 2.06
N ALA A 204 -12.37 3.38 2.09
CA ALA A 204 -13.77 3.43 1.69
C ALA A 204 -14.13 4.78 1.05
N THR A 205 -15.14 4.80 0.18
CA THR A 205 -15.75 6.05 -0.31
C THR A 205 -14.74 7.03 -0.94
N ALA A 206 -13.77 6.55 -1.73
CA ALA A 206 -12.95 7.43 -2.56
C ALA A 206 -13.82 8.01 -3.70
N LYS A 207 -14.47 9.15 -3.46
CA LYS A 207 -15.47 9.72 -4.36
C LYS A 207 -15.43 11.24 -4.35
N ASN A 208 -15.64 11.84 -5.52
CA ASN A 208 -15.94 13.26 -5.61
C ASN A 208 -17.34 13.51 -5.04
N GLY A 209 -17.43 14.40 -4.05
CA GLY A 209 -18.66 14.66 -3.31
C GLY A 209 -19.70 15.45 -4.14
N GLU A 210 -19.28 16.11 -5.21
CA GLU A 210 -20.14 16.92 -6.09
C GLU A 210 -20.63 16.12 -7.30
N THR A 211 -19.74 15.37 -7.95
CA THR A 211 -20.05 14.61 -9.17
C THR A 211 -20.44 13.15 -8.91
N GLY A 212 -20.15 12.63 -7.71
CA GLY A 212 -20.31 11.22 -7.36
C GLY A 212 -19.31 10.28 -8.05
N LYS A 213 -18.37 10.81 -8.85
CA LYS A 213 -17.33 10.03 -9.52
C LYS A 213 -16.49 9.27 -8.49
N ALA A 214 -16.39 7.96 -8.64
CA ALA A 214 -15.53 7.11 -7.83
C ALA A 214 -14.07 7.15 -8.32
N PHE A 215 -13.17 6.86 -7.39
CA PHE A 215 -11.72 6.79 -7.59
C PHE A 215 -11.18 5.52 -6.92
N PRO A 216 -9.96 5.07 -7.26
CA PRO A 216 -9.37 3.90 -6.62
C PRO A 216 -9.22 4.05 -5.09
N GLY A 217 -9.34 2.93 -4.37
CA GLY A 217 -8.98 2.91 -2.95
C GLY A 217 -7.48 3.09 -2.75
N TYR A 218 -6.68 2.32 -3.49
CA TYR A 218 -5.23 2.38 -3.49
C TYR A 218 -4.68 2.62 -4.88
N ILE A 219 -3.61 3.41 -4.98
CA ILE A 219 -2.76 3.50 -6.16
C ILE A 219 -1.33 3.27 -5.70
N PHE A 220 -0.75 2.16 -6.13
CA PHE A 220 0.66 1.83 -5.95
C PHE A 220 1.32 1.84 -7.32
N GLU A 221 2.03 2.91 -7.63
CA GLU A 221 2.57 3.13 -8.96
C GLU A 221 4.05 3.53 -8.94
N GLY A 222 4.69 3.38 -10.09
CA GLY A 222 6.08 3.78 -10.28
C GLY A 222 6.92 2.62 -10.80
N LEU A 223 7.79 2.93 -11.78
CA LEU A 223 8.56 1.93 -12.51
C LEU A 223 9.42 1.02 -11.62
N SER A 224 9.83 1.52 -10.45
CA SER A 224 10.62 0.77 -9.47
C SER A 224 9.91 0.55 -8.13
N ALA A 225 8.67 1.04 -7.99
CA ALA A 225 7.92 1.01 -6.73
C ALA A 225 7.62 -0.45 -6.34
N ARG A 226 8.06 -0.84 -5.14
CA ARG A 226 7.81 -2.18 -4.57
C ARG A 226 6.91 -2.08 -3.35
N SER A 227 5.83 -1.31 -3.46
CA SER A 227 4.91 -1.13 -2.35
C SER A 227 4.20 -2.45 -2.05
N MET A 228 3.98 -2.71 -0.77
CA MET A 228 3.40 -3.96 -0.30
C MET A 228 2.18 -3.66 0.56
N CYS A 229 1.05 -4.27 0.23
CA CYS A 229 -0.17 -4.26 1.04
C CYS A 229 -0.36 -5.64 1.68
N VAL A 230 -0.36 -5.72 3.01
CA VAL A 230 -0.62 -6.95 3.76
C VAL A 230 -1.95 -6.81 4.49
N ASN A 231 -2.90 -7.69 4.17
CA ASN A 231 -4.24 -7.71 4.77
C ASN A 231 -5.01 -6.38 4.61
N CYS A 232 -4.83 -5.69 3.49
CA CYS A 232 -5.52 -4.44 3.20
C CYS A 232 -6.98 -4.65 2.78
N TYR A 233 -7.84 -3.68 3.07
CA TYR A 233 -9.27 -3.74 2.79
C TYR A 233 -9.73 -2.49 2.03
N ALA A 234 -10.34 -2.70 0.85
CA ALA A 234 -11.08 -1.68 0.11
C ALA A 234 -12.55 -2.04 0.04
N GLU A 235 -13.43 -1.14 0.48
CA GLU A 235 -14.87 -1.28 0.28
C GLU A 235 -15.26 -1.22 -1.21
N MET A 236 -16.42 -1.76 -1.58
CA MET A 236 -16.88 -1.86 -2.97
C MET A 236 -17.42 -0.55 -3.56
N ASP A 237 -17.44 0.53 -2.78
CA ASP A 237 -18.04 1.80 -3.15
C ASP A 237 -17.02 2.76 -3.80
N GLN A 238 -15.93 2.22 -4.35
CA GLN A 238 -14.83 2.95 -4.98
C GLN A 238 -14.35 2.18 -6.22
N GLU A 239 -13.57 2.82 -7.10
CA GLU A 239 -13.03 2.14 -8.29
C GLU A 239 -12.00 1.06 -7.87
N PRO A 240 -11.70 0.08 -8.75
CA PRO A 240 -10.62 -0.87 -8.50
C PRO A 240 -9.30 -0.16 -8.18
N SER A 241 -8.60 -0.69 -7.18
CA SER A 241 -7.25 -0.26 -6.81
C SER A 241 -6.26 -0.55 -7.93
N GLN A 242 -5.24 0.28 -8.08
CA GLN A 242 -4.24 0.15 -9.13
C GLN A 242 -2.92 -0.31 -8.50
N VAL A 243 -2.40 -1.45 -8.98
CA VAL A 243 -1.17 -2.06 -8.45
C VAL A 243 -0.20 -2.35 -9.60
N ASP A 244 0.85 -1.54 -9.69
CA ASP A 244 1.88 -1.70 -10.71
C ASP A 244 2.71 -2.99 -10.54
N GLN A 245 3.40 -3.39 -11.62
CA GLN A 245 4.09 -4.68 -11.77
C GLN A 245 5.00 -5.09 -10.61
N ASN A 246 5.64 -4.13 -9.95
CA ASN A 246 6.62 -4.38 -8.90
C ASN A 246 6.02 -4.33 -7.48
N SER A 247 4.75 -3.98 -7.35
CA SER A 247 4.03 -3.92 -6.07
C SER A 247 3.31 -5.24 -5.76
N MET A 248 3.02 -5.45 -4.48
CA MET A 248 2.47 -6.71 -3.96
C MET A 248 1.25 -6.46 -3.06
N VAL A 249 0.22 -7.28 -3.19
CA VAL A 249 -0.92 -7.35 -2.28
C VAL A 249 -1.02 -8.77 -1.76
N ILE A 250 -0.98 -8.95 -0.43
CA ILE A 250 -0.97 -10.24 0.25
C ILE A 250 -2.10 -10.27 1.28
N GLY A 251 -3.13 -11.08 1.04
CA GLY A 251 -4.32 -11.20 1.88
C GLY A 251 -5.29 -10.03 1.70
N GLY A 252 -6.22 -9.90 2.65
CA GLY A 252 -7.22 -8.82 2.64
C GLY A 252 -8.36 -9.01 1.63
N LEU A 253 -9.14 -7.94 1.45
CA LEU A 253 -10.27 -7.86 0.51
C LEU A 253 -10.12 -6.57 -0.31
N LEU A 254 -9.65 -6.70 -1.55
CA LEU A 254 -9.32 -5.55 -2.40
C LEU A 254 -9.85 -5.84 -3.81
N MET A 255 -10.66 -4.96 -4.41
CA MET A 255 -10.78 -5.00 -5.87
C MET A 255 -9.56 -4.29 -6.44
N SER A 256 -8.76 -4.97 -7.25
CA SER A 256 -7.54 -4.41 -7.83
C SER A 256 -7.32 -4.82 -9.27
N GLU A 257 -6.74 -3.92 -10.04
CA GLU A 257 -6.26 -4.10 -11.41
C GLU A 257 -4.75 -3.80 -11.48
N GLY A 258 -4.09 -4.24 -12.55
CA GLY A 258 -2.67 -4.01 -12.78
C GLY A 258 -1.83 -5.29 -12.88
N ALA A 259 -0.52 -5.11 -13.06
CA ALA A 259 0.43 -6.21 -13.28
C ALA A 259 1.11 -6.72 -12.00
N GLY A 260 0.84 -6.09 -10.85
CA GLY A 260 1.44 -6.47 -9.57
C GLY A 260 1.03 -7.87 -9.08
N TYR A 261 1.78 -8.40 -8.10
CA TYR A 261 1.43 -9.67 -7.48
C TYR A 261 0.26 -9.50 -6.51
N ILE A 262 -0.85 -10.19 -6.75
CA ILE A 262 -2.05 -10.09 -5.91
C ILE A 262 -2.42 -11.49 -5.41
N GLN A 263 -2.43 -11.68 -4.09
CA GLN A 263 -2.92 -12.87 -3.41
C GLN A 263 -4.09 -12.48 -2.52
N GLN A 264 -5.30 -12.93 -2.84
CA GLN A 264 -6.52 -12.60 -2.09
C GLN A 264 -7.23 -13.85 -1.55
N GLY A 265 -7.88 -13.69 -0.40
CA GLY A 265 -8.73 -14.71 0.20
C GLY A 265 -8.01 -15.89 0.90
N PRO A 266 -8.77 -16.80 1.52
CA PRO A 266 -8.25 -17.92 2.32
C PRO A 266 -7.67 -19.08 1.50
N LEU A 267 -7.57 -18.96 0.17
CA LEU A 267 -7.40 -20.12 -0.73
C LEU A 267 -5.96 -20.35 -1.23
N VAL A 268 -5.01 -19.48 -0.91
CA VAL A 268 -3.58 -19.74 -1.13
C VAL A 268 -2.90 -19.93 0.21
N ASN A 269 -2.98 -21.15 0.72
CA ASN A 269 -2.37 -21.56 1.99
C ASN A 269 -0.85 -21.79 1.91
N ARG A 270 -0.23 -21.73 0.72
CA ARG A 270 1.22 -21.67 0.49
C ARG A 270 1.50 -21.35 -0.98
N LEU A 271 2.36 -20.37 -1.30
CA LEU A 271 3.11 -20.28 -2.56
C LEU A 271 4.59 -20.13 -2.17
N ALA A 272 5.43 -21.09 -2.53
CA ALA A 272 6.87 -21.01 -2.27
C ALA A 272 7.64 -21.40 -3.53
N ALA A 273 8.48 -20.51 -4.05
CA ALA A 273 9.48 -20.85 -5.06
C ALA A 273 10.82 -21.02 -4.34
N ILE A 274 11.32 -22.25 -4.28
CA ILE A 274 12.50 -22.63 -3.52
C ILE A 274 13.59 -23.08 -4.49
N ASN A 275 14.77 -22.46 -4.41
CA ASN A 275 15.97 -22.91 -5.12
C ASN A 275 17.01 -23.33 -4.06
N ASP A 276 16.85 -24.54 -3.51
CA ASP A 276 17.62 -25.09 -2.38
C ASP A 276 19.05 -25.50 -2.77
N SER A 277 19.82 -24.60 -3.37
CA SER A 277 21.22 -24.88 -3.75
C SER A 277 21.37 -26.15 -4.62
N ASP A 278 20.36 -26.47 -5.44
CA ASP A 278 20.45 -27.62 -6.34
C ASP A 278 21.56 -27.33 -7.36
N PRO A 279 22.60 -28.18 -7.50
CA PRO A 279 23.64 -28.00 -8.51
C PRO A 279 23.10 -28.02 -9.95
N ASN A 280 21.84 -28.43 -10.15
CA ASN A 280 21.11 -28.37 -11.42
C ASN A 280 20.16 -27.17 -11.56
N ASN A 281 20.17 -26.25 -10.59
CA ASN A 281 19.42 -24.99 -10.61
C ASN A 281 17.89 -25.15 -10.72
N LYS A 282 17.33 -26.20 -10.09
CA LYS A 282 15.88 -26.44 -10.10
C LYS A 282 15.16 -25.50 -9.15
N VAL A 283 14.15 -24.81 -9.64
CA VAL A 283 13.21 -24.01 -8.83
C VAL A 283 11.99 -24.88 -8.52
N LYS A 284 11.78 -25.19 -7.24
CA LYS A 284 10.60 -25.91 -6.75
C LYS A 284 9.50 -24.93 -6.40
N ILE A 285 8.39 -24.96 -7.13
CA ILE A 285 7.19 -24.18 -6.80
C ILE A 285 6.23 -25.07 -5.99
N CYS A 286 6.03 -24.74 -4.72
CA CYS A 286 5.09 -25.42 -3.83
C CYS A 286 3.82 -24.59 -3.70
N LEU A 287 2.67 -25.20 -3.98
CA LEU A 287 1.36 -24.59 -3.84
C LEU A 287 0.48 -25.41 -2.89
N GLY A 288 0.06 -24.78 -1.79
CA GLY A 288 -0.89 -25.29 -0.79
C GLY A 288 -0.46 -26.50 0.06
N ASN A 289 -1.08 -26.66 1.23
CA ASN A 289 -0.98 -27.85 2.08
C ASN A 289 -2.35 -28.48 2.40
N CYS A 290 -3.43 -28.04 1.71
CA CYS A 290 -4.82 -28.46 1.99
C CYS A 290 -5.67 -28.64 0.71
N GLY A 291 -5.09 -28.99 -0.43
CA GLY A 291 -5.91 -29.44 -1.56
C GLY A 291 -6.47 -30.83 -1.25
N SER A 292 -7.79 -30.97 -1.07
CA SER A 292 -8.41 -32.29 -1.08
C SER A 292 -8.12 -33.00 -2.41
N PRO A 293 -8.06 -34.34 -2.47
CA PRO A 293 -8.00 -35.07 -3.74
C PRO A 293 -9.05 -34.50 -4.71
N GLY A 294 -8.61 -33.91 -5.83
CA GLY A 294 -9.49 -33.13 -6.70
C GLY A 294 -9.02 -31.71 -7.00
N ALA A 295 -8.21 -31.10 -6.14
CA ALA A 295 -7.65 -29.77 -6.38
C ALA A 295 -6.75 -29.75 -7.62
N PHE A 296 -6.88 -28.73 -8.45
CA PHE A 296 -6.08 -28.51 -9.66
C PHE A 296 -5.66 -27.04 -9.74
N TYR A 297 -4.50 -26.81 -10.34
CA TYR A 297 -4.08 -25.48 -10.78
C TYR A 297 -4.74 -25.18 -12.10
N GLU A 298 -5.32 -24.00 -12.26
CA GLU A 298 -5.97 -23.57 -13.50
C GLU A 298 -5.28 -22.34 -14.07
N LEU A 299 -4.75 -22.47 -15.28
CA LEU A 299 -4.22 -21.38 -16.08
C LEU A 299 -5.34 -20.87 -16.97
N GLN A 300 -5.92 -19.73 -16.61
CA GLN A 300 -6.83 -19.00 -17.48
C GLN A 300 -6.09 -17.82 -18.13
N ALA A 301 -6.44 -17.51 -19.38
CA ALA A 301 -6.08 -16.22 -19.95
C ALA A 301 -6.86 -15.11 -19.24
N TYR A 302 -6.26 -13.93 -19.13
CA TYR A 302 -6.91 -12.75 -18.55
C TYR A 302 -8.19 -12.38 -19.33
N ALA A 303 -9.14 -11.76 -18.62
CA ALA A 303 -10.52 -11.51 -19.05
C ALA A 303 -10.65 -11.07 -20.53
N GLY A 304 -11.60 -11.67 -21.24
CA GLY A 304 -11.98 -11.28 -22.60
C GLY A 304 -11.48 -12.20 -23.73
N VAL A 305 -10.65 -13.21 -23.42
CA VAL A 305 -10.29 -14.25 -24.39
C VAL A 305 -10.99 -15.56 -23.99
N PRO A 306 -11.85 -16.16 -24.83
CA PRO A 306 -12.38 -17.49 -24.57
C PRO A 306 -11.25 -18.49 -24.78
N VAL A 307 -10.50 -18.78 -23.73
CA VAL A 307 -9.48 -19.82 -23.77
C VAL A 307 -9.82 -20.87 -22.75
N TRP A 308 -9.87 -22.10 -23.23
CA TRP A 308 -10.05 -23.26 -22.39
C TRP A 308 -8.91 -23.33 -21.37
N PRO A 309 -9.20 -23.27 -20.06
CA PRO A 309 -8.17 -23.28 -19.04
C PRO A 309 -7.31 -24.53 -19.14
N LEU A 310 -5.97 -24.37 -19.09
CA LEU A 310 -5.08 -25.50 -18.88
C LEU A 310 -5.09 -25.82 -17.39
N ARG A 311 -5.60 -27.00 -17.03
CA ARG A 311 -5.63 -27.49 -15.66
C ARG A 311 -4.48 -28.47 -15.44
N ALA A 312 -3.77 -28.34 -14.33
CA ALA A 312 -2.80 -29.31 -13.85
C ALA A 312 -3.28 -29.90 -12.52
N LYS A 313 -3.63 -31.18 -12.52
CA LYS A 313 -4.18 -31.90 -11.37
C LYS A 313 -3.22 -33.00 -10.93
N TYR A 314 -2.91 -33.07 -9.63
CA TYR A 314 -2.25 -34.25 -9.07
C TYR A 314 -3.30 -35.31 -8.71
N ASP A 315 -3.16 -36.49 -9.30
CA ASP A 315 -3.93 -37.67 -8.92
C ASP A 315 -3.11 -38.49 -7.92
N SER A 316 -3.49 -38.39 -6.64
CA SER A 316 -2.82 -39.10 -5.55
C SER A 316 -3.00 -40.61 -5.60
N ALA A 317 -4.06 -41.13 -6.23
CA ALA A 317 -4.26 -42.58 -6.36
C ALA A 317 -3.31 -43.19 -7.38
N THR A 318 -2.89 -42.41 -8.38
CA THR A 318 -1.99 -42.88 -9.46
C THR A 318 -0.62 -42.23 -9.44
N HIS A 319 -0.35 -41.38 -8.46
CA HIS A 319 0.86 -40.54 -8.35
C HIS A 319 1.22 -39.85 -9.68
N SER A 320 0.23 -39.31 -10.39
CA SER A 320 0.43 -38.71 -11.71
C SER A 320 -0.09 -37.28 -11.80
N TYR A 321 0.50 -36.48 -12.69
CA TYR A 321 -0.04 -35.17 -13.04
C TYR A 321 -0.88 -35.31 -14.31
N LEU A 322 -2.14 -34.88 -14.22
CA LEU A 322 -3.08 -34.76 -15.32
C LEU A 322 -3.06 -33.32 -15.79
N TYR A 323 -2.65 -33.10 -17.03
CA TYR A 323 -2.82 -31.83 -17.71
C TYR A 323 -4.02 -31.95 -18.63
N ASP A 324 -5.05 -31.15 -18.42
CA ASP A 324 -6.23 -31.16 -19.27
C ASP A 324 -6.67 -29.74 -19.64
N ILE A 325 -7.56 -29.66 -20.62
CA ILE A 325 -8.12 -28.41 -21.12
C ILE A 325 -9.63 -28.46 -20.79
N ALA A 326 -10.12 -27.54 -19.96
CA ALA A 326 -11.51 -27.61 -19.47
C ALA A 326 -12.54 -27.50 -20.62
N ASN A 327 -13.68 -28.22 -20.50
CA ASN A 327 -14.79 -28.22 -21.46
C ASN A 327 -14.52 -28.74 -22.88
N LEU A 328 -13.44 -29.50 -23.10
CA LEU A 328 -13.44 -30.43 -24.23
C LEU A 328 -14.26 -31.65 -23.85
N ASP A 329 -15.48 -31.79 -24.39
CA ASP A 329 -16.39 -32.93 -24.24
C ASP A 329 -15.81 -34.30 -24.68
N ALA A 330 -14.49 -34.41 -24.90
CA ALA A 330 -13.81 -35.66 -25.17
C ALA A 330 -12.32 -35.60 -24.79
N ALA A 331 -11.99 -36.14 -23.62
CA ALA A 331 -10.93 -37.13 -23.42
C ALA A 331 -9.47 -36.88 -23.88
N VAL A 332 -9.00 -35.64 -24.04
CA VAL A 332 -7.55 -35.39 -24.26
C VAL A 332 -6.90 -34.78 -23.03
N SER A 333 -6.66 -35.61 -22.01
CA SER A 333 -5.76 -35.27 -20.91
C SER A 333 -4.36 -35.81 -21.21
N LEU A 334 -3.35 -34.96 -21.21
CA LEU A 334 -1.96 -35.40 -21.19
C LEU A 334 -1.66 -35.91 -19.78
N ARG A 335 -1.50 -37.23 -19.63
CA ARG A 335 -1.09 -37.86 -18.37
C ARG A 335 0.42 -38.05 -18.37
N ILE A 336 1.12 -37.31 -17.51
CA ILE A 336 2.56 -37.52 -17.28
C ILE A 336 2.69 -38.35 -15.99
N LYS A 337 3.19 -39.57 -16.12
CA LYS A 337 3.50 -40.44 -14.98
C LYS A 337 4.98 -40.33 -14.64
N ALA A 338 5.29 -40.09 -13.38
CA ALA A 338 6.63 -40.40 -12.88
C ALA A 338 6.76 -41.93 -12.85
N LEU A 339 7.71 -42.48 -13.60
CA LEU A 339 8.17 -43.85 -13.34
C LEU A 339 8.98 -43.76 -12.06
N SER A 340 8.58 -44.46 -11.00
CA SER A 340 9.38 -44.53 -9.78
C SER A 340 10.75 -45.14 -10.12
N ASP A 341 11.82 -44.51 -9.62
CA ASP A 341 13.21 -44.96 -9.76
C ASP A 341 13.44 -46.40 -9.23
N ASP A 342 12.50 -46.94 -8.45
CA ASP A 342 12.54 -48.29 -7.88
C ASP A 342 12.12 -49.41 -8.86
N SER A 343 12.10 -49.16 -10.18
CA SER A 343 11.89 -50.21 -11.16
C SER A 343 13.21 -50.99 -11.35
N PRO A 344 13.35 -52.23 -10.84
CA PRO A 344 14.62 -52.94 -10.90
C PRO A 344 14.91 -53.31 -12.37
N GLY A 345 15.82 -52.57 -13.01
CA GLY A 345 16.28 -52.86 -14.37
C GLY A 345 16.69 -51.67 -15.25
N TRP A 346 16.73 -50.43 -14.75
CA TRP A 346 17.01 -49.26 -15.60
C TRP A 346 18.48 -48.83 -15.57
N ALA A 347 19.13 -48.89 -16.74
CA ALA A 347 20.49 -48.39 -16.97
C ALA A 347 20.49 -46.88 -17.35
N PRO A 348 21.48 -46.07 -16.95
CA PRO A 348 21.36 -44.60 -16.91
C PRO A 348 21.64 -43.84 -18.22
N SER A 349 21.73 -44.50 -19.39
CA SER A 349 22.38 -43.90 -20.57
C SER A 349 21.48 -43.59 -21.77
N THR A 350 20.16 -43.77 -21.69
CA THR A 350 19.27 -43.46 -22.83
C THR A 350 18.46 -42.20 -22.54
N PRO A 351 18.47 -41.17 -23.43
CA PRO A 351 17.61 -40.01 -23.28
C PRO A 351 16.17 -40.47 -23.10
N ILE A 352 15.55 -40.10 -21.99
CA ILE A 352 14.13 -40.36 -21.71
C ILE A 352 13.36 -39.72 -22.87
N GLY A 353 12.62 -40.55 -23.60
CA GLY A 353 12.19 -40.29 -24.96
C GLY A 353 11.56 -38.92 -25.22
N SER A 354 11.72 -38.43 -26.45
CA SER A 354 11.01 -37.27 -26.95
C SER A 354 9.48 -37.49 -26.86
N VAL A 355 8.76 -36.66 -26.12
CA VAL A 355 7.31 -36.58 -26.21
C VAL A 355 6.98 -35.81 -27.49
N LYS A 356 6.64 -36.53 -28.57
CA LYS A 356 6.10 -35.91 -29.78
C LYS A 356 4.61 -35.59 -29.54
N LEU A 357 4.32 -34.35 -29.20
CA LEU A 357 2.95 -33.85 -29.17
C LEU A 357 2.44 -33.74 -30.61
N LYS A 358 1.51 -34.60 -31.00
CA LYS A 358 0.73 -34.44 -32.23
C LYS A 358 -0.51 -33.64 -31.88
N VAL A 359 -0.53 -32.35 -32.23
CA VAL A 359 -1.74 -31.54 -32.21
C VAL A 359 -2.67 -32.09 -33.29
N ILE A 360 -3.80 -32.66 -32.91
CA ILE A 360 -4.84 -33.07 -33.84
C ILE A 360 -5.85 -31.92 -33.87
N SER A 361 -5.80 -31.07 -34.90
CA SER A 361 -6.88 -30.13 -35.15
C SER A 361 -8.11 -30.91 -35.57
N LYS A 362 -9.24 -30.70 -34.88
CA LYS A 362 -10.51 -31.30 -35.27
C LYS A 362 -10.99 -30.62 -36.55
N GLY A 363 -10.79 -31.28 -37.69
CA GLY A 363 -11.08 -30.75 -39.02
C GLY A 363 -10.51 -31.63 -40.14
N GLU A 364 -10.82 -32.93 -40.10
CA GLU A 364 -11.00 -33.78 -41.29
C GLU A 364 -12.46 -34.24 -41.32
#